data_AF-A0A5B7EQD8-F1
#
_entry.id   AF-A0A5B7EQD8-F1
#
_cell.length_a   1.000
_cell.length_b   1.000
_cell.length_c   1.000
_cell.angle_alpha   90.00
_cell.angle_beta   90.00
_cell.angle_gamma   90.00
#
_symmetry.space_group_name_H-M   'P 1'
#
loop_
_entity.id
_entity.type
_entity.pdbx_description
1 polymer ?
#
loop_
_entity_poly.entity_id
_entity_poly.type
_entity_poly.pdbx_seq_one_letter_code
_entity_poly.pdbx_strand_id
1 'polypeptide(L)'
;MVHTLYNSGANGIWEHTLLDPSVAKTGRRKPQSNDPVHPTKADFIRAKHQMLAFVYRPSREDNNGDDADVSRQLHSSVRTSNLETSLRLLSQGADPNYFHKEKNCCPLHVAARAGQSSQVELLIVYGADPGAVDPQGYTPAHYSRSPLPVQFTIEPCV
;
A
#
# COMPACT_ATOMS: atom_id res chain seq x y z
N MET A 1 3.58 -4.01 10.90
CA MET A 1 3.27 -4.29 9.47
C MET A 1 4.42 -4.91 8.64
N VAL A 2 5.64 -4.34 8.59
CA VAL A 2 6.69 -4.70 7.59
C VAL A 2 7.06 -6.19 7.55
N HIS A 3 7.29 -6.82 8.71
CA HIS A 3 7.66 -8.24 8.78
C HIS A 3 6.57 -9.16 8.24
N THR A 4 5.30 -8.86 8.54
CA THR A 4 4.13 -9.58 8.00
C THR A 4 4.08 -9.49 6.48
N LEU A 5 4.33 -8.30 5.94
CA LEU A 5 4.31 -8.03 4.52
C LEU A 5 5.48 -8.72 3.77
N TYR A 6 6.66 -8.77 4.39
CA TYR A 6 7.79 -9.54 3.86
C TYR A 6 7.48 -11.04 3.81
N ASN A 7 6.91 -11.60 4.88
CA ASN A 7 6.57 -13.02 4.97
C ASN A 7 5.37 -13.41 4.09
N SER A 8 4.47 -12.47 3.79
CA SER A 8 3.34 -12.68 2.89
C SER A 8 3.71 -12.54 1.41
N GLY A 9 5.00 -12.54 1.06
CA GLY A 9 5.42 -12.57 -0.34
C GLY A 9 5.47 -11.21 -1.04
N ALA A 10 5.61 -10.10 -0.32
CA ALA A 10 5.76 -8.78 -0.96
C ALA A 10 6.92 -8.69 -1.96
N ASN A 11 7.96 -9.51 -1.81
CA ASN A 11 9.02 -9.63 -2.83
C ASN A 11 8.47 -10.08 -4.19
N GLY A 12 7.39 -10.85 -4.25
CA GLY A 12 6.73 -11.24 -5.49
C GLY A 12 6.14 -10.08 -6.28
N ILE A 13 5.84 -8.94 -5.64
CA ILE A 13 5.40 -7.71 -6.32
C ILE A 13 6.58 -7.07 -7.06
N TRP A 14 7.73 -6.97 -6.39
CA TRP A 14 8.92 -6.28 -6.89
C TRP A 14 9.85 -7.16 -7.71
N GLU A 15 9.63 -8.48 -7.73
CA GLU A 15 10.41 -9.47 -8.47
C GLU A 15 9.50 -10.30 -9.40
N HIS A 16 8.28 -9.83 -9.71
CA HIS A 16 7.27 -10.56 -10.48
C HIS A 16 7.83 -11.11 -11.80
N THR A 17 8.52 -10.27 -12.58
CA THR A 17 9.14 -10.65 -13.86
C THR A 17 10.32 -11.62 -13.69
N LEU A 18 10.98 -11.65 -12.53
CA LEU A 18 12.05 -12.60 -12.24
C LEU A 18 11.52 -13.98 -11.88
N LEU A 19 10.31 -14.03 -11.31
CA LEU A 19 9.60 -15.26 -10.96
C LEU A 19 8.85 -15.87 -12.14
N ASP A 20 8.59 -15.08 -13.20
CA ASP A 20 7.91 -15.55 -14.41
C ASP A 20 8.84 -16.47 -15.25
N PRO A 21 8.49 -17.76 -15.41
CA PRO A 21 9.28 -18.72 -16.19
C PRO A 21 9.47 -18.31 -17.66
N SER A 22 8.56 -17.48 -18.20
CA SER A 22 8.63 -17.02 -19.59
C SER A 22 9.72 -15.95 -19.79
N VAL A 23 9.95 -15.10 -18.78
CA VAL A 23 10.90 -13.96 -18.85
C VAL A 23 12.24 -14.27 -18.17
N ALA A 24 12.31 -15.31 -17.32
CA ALA A 24 13.53 -15.79 -16.67
C ALA A 24 14.66 -16.17 -17.65
N LYS A 25 14.35 -16.38 -18.95
CA LYS A 25 15.33 -16.65 -20.01
C LYS A 25 16.16 -15.43 -20.43
N THR A 26 15.83 -14.23 -19.95
CA THR A 26 16.51 -12.97 -20.32
C THR A 26 17.85 -12.72 -19.60
N GLY A 27 18.36 -13.68 -18.82
CA GLY A 27 19.67 -13.57 -18.14
C GLY A 27 19.69 -12.63 -16.94
N ARG A 28 18.55 -12.02 -16.59
CA ARG A 28 18.39 -11.17 -15.40
C ARG A 28 18.29 -12.05 -14.16
N ARG A 29 19.41 -12.23 -13.46
CA ARG A 29 19.49 -12.99 -12.20
C ARG A 29 19.57 -12.07 -10.99
N LYS A 30 19.04 -12.54 -9.86
CA LYS A 30 19.26 -11.89 -8.57
C LYS A 30 20.74 -12.01 -8.17
N PRO A 31 21.38 -10.93 -7.66
CA PRO A 31 22.75 -10.99 -7.16
C PRO A 31 22.88 -12.00 -6.02
N GLN A 32 24.01 -12.69 -5.96
CA GLN A 32 24.36 -13.61 -4.89
C GLN A 32 24.98 -12.86 -3.71
N SER A 33 25.00 -13.50 -2.53
CA SER A 33 25.60 -12.91 -1.32
C SER A 33 27.06 -12.48 -1.53
N ASN A 34 27.81 -13.25 -2.34
CA ASN A 34 29.23 -13.01 -2.60
C ASN A 34 29.50 -11.97 -3.70
N ASP A 35 28.47 -11.49 -4.40
CA ASP A 35 28.66 -10.49 -5.46
C ASP A 35 29.09 -9.13 -4.86
N PRO A 36 29.93 -8.36 -5.58
CA PRO A 36 30.39 -7.06 -5.10
C PRO A 36 29.24 -6.07 -4.90
N VAL A 37 29.38 -5.16 -3.93
CA VAL A 37 28.34 -4.16 -3.64
C VAL A 37 28.14 -3.20 -4.82
N HIS A 38 29.24 -2.78 -5.44
CA HIS A 38 29.25 -1.98 -6.66
C HIS A 38 29.99 -2.71 -7.79
N PRO A 39 29.47 -2.69 -9.03
CA PRO A 39 28.18 -2.10 -9.45
C PRO A 39 27.00 -3.07 -9.32
N THR A 40 27.24 -4.39 -9.20
CA THR A 40 26.22 -5.44 -9.39
C THR A 40 25.02 -5.37 -8.43
N LYS A 41 25.23 -5.32 -7.11
CA LYS A 41 24.11 -5.21 -6.16
C LYS A 41 23.42 -3.86 -6.25
N ALA A 42 24.19 -2.78 -6.37
CA ALA A 42 23.64 -1.42 -6.50
C ALA A 42 22.75 -1.25 -7.74
N ASP A 43 23.18 -1.77 -8.89
CA ASP A 43 22.41 -1.71 -10.14
C ASP A 43 21.11 -2.51 -10.03
N PHE A 44 21.15 -3.67 -9.40
CA PHE A 44 19.96 -4.47 -9.16
C PHE A 44 18.96 -3.76 -8.23
N ILE A 45 19.44 -3.14 -7.14
CA ILE A 45 18.59 -2.38 -6.22
C ILE A 45 17.93 -1.21 -6.94
N ARG A 46 18.68 -0.47 -7.77
CA ARG A 46 18.14 0.60 -8.61
C ARG A 46 17.12 0.07 -9.62
N ALA A 47 17.43 -1.01 -10.32
CA ALA A 47 16.51 -1.63 -11.26
C ALA A 47 15.19 -2.07 -10.58
N LYS A 48 15.29 -2.65 -9.38
CA LYS A 48 14.15 -3.16 -8.61
C LYS A 48 13.25 -2.06 -8.06
N HIS A 49 13.82 -1.06 -7.39
CA HIS A 49 13.04 -0.09 -6.63
C HIS A 49 12.93 1.28 -7.30
N GLN A 50 13.92 1.70 -8.09
CA GLN A 50 13.92 2.99 -8.76
C GLN A 50 13.33 2.89 -10.17
N MET A 51 13.76 1.91 -10.96
CA MET A 51 13.26 1.71 -12.32
C MET A 51 11.99 0.86 -12.36
N LEU A 52 11.63 0.21 -11.25
CA LEU A 52 10.49 -0.69 -11.12
C LEU A 52 10.46 -1.75 -12.24
N ALA A 53 11.66 -2.18 -12.67
CA ALA A 53 11.88 -2.95 -13.90
C ALA A 53 11.31 -4.37 -13.88
N PHE A 54 10.93 -4.87 -12.69
CA PHE A 54 10.41 -6.22 -12.48
C PHE A 54 9.00 -6.23 -11.88
N VAL A 55 8.37 -5.05 -11.72
CA VAL A 55 7.00 -4.93 -11.25
C VAL A 55 6.06 -5.15 -12.42
N TYR A 56 4.99 -5.91 -12.21
CA TYR A 56 3.91 -6.00 -13.18
C TYR A 56 3.19 -4.65 -13.29
N ARG A 57 3.31 -4.01 -14.46
CA ARG A 57 2.49 -2.87 -14.85
C ARG A 57 1.68 -3.27 -16.09
N PRO A 58 0.34 -3.32 -16.03
CA PRO A 58 -0.45 -3.49 -17.24
C PRO A 58 -0.15 -2.32 -18.20
N SER A 59 -0.01 -2.61 -19.50
CA SER A 59 0.30 -1.60 -20.51
C SER A 59 -0.74 -0.47 -20.48
N ARG A 60 -0.27 0.77 -20.46
CA ARG A 60 -1.08 2.00 -20.37
C ARG A 60 -1.85 2.34 -21.65
N GLU A 61 -1.85 1.48 -22.64
CA GLU A 61 -2.27 1.85 -24.00
C GLU A 61 -3.79 1.88 -24.21
N ASP A 62 -4.61 1.35 -23.29
CA ASP A 62 -6.08 1.30 -23.46
C ASP A 62 -6.92 1.97 -22.36
N ASN A 63 -6.33 2.39 -21.22
CA ASN A 63 -7.11 2.71 -20.02
C ASN A 63 -7.09 4.20 -19.67
N ASN A 64 -7.87 4.99 -20.42
CA ASN A 64 -8.08 6.42 -20.20
C ASN A 64 -9.01 6.74 -19.00
N GLY A 65 -9.11 5.84 -18.00
CA GLY A 65 -10.03 5.97 -16.85
C GLY A 65 -9.67 5.19 -15.56
N ASP A 66 -8.55 4.47 -15.50
CA ASP A 66 -8.34 3.40 -14.50
C ASP A 66 -7.75 3.82 -13.15
N ASP A 67 -7.12 4.99 -13.01
CA ASP A 67 -6.51 5.37 -11.72
C ASP A 67 -7.58 5.49 -10.61
N ALA A 68 -8.78 5.94 -10.98
CA ALA A 68 -9.95 5.96 -10.11
C ALA A 68 -10.45 4.55 -9.77
N ASP A 69 -10.27 3.58 -10.68
CA ASP A 69 -10.67 2.19 -10.49
C ASP A 69 -9.70 1.44 -9.57
N VAL A 70 -8.38 1.61 -9.73
CA VAL A 70 -7.37 1.04 -8.81
C VAL A 70 -7.53 1.64 -7.41
N SER A 71 -7.82 2.94 -7.32
CA SER A 71 -8.10 3.62 -6.04
C SER A 71 -9.40 3.13 -5.38
N ARG A 72 -10.45 2.87 -6.16
CA ARG A 72 -11.70 2.25 -5.67
C ARG A 72 -11.46 0.81 -5.20
N GLN A 73 -10.61 0.06 -5.88
CA GLN A 73 -10.21 -1.29 -5.47
C GLN A 73 -9.44 -1.23 -4.14
N LEU A 74 -8.51 -0.29 -3.97
CA LEU A 74 -7.77 -0.08 -2.73
C LEU A 74 -8.73 0.24 -1.58
N HIS A 75 -9.70 1.13 -1.81
CA HIS A 75 -10.75 1.46 -0.83
C HIS A 75 -11.51 0.21 -0.33
N SER A 76 -11.68 -0.80 -1.17
CA SER A 76 -12.36 -2.05 -0.78
C SER A 76 -11.42 -3.07 -0.16
N SER A 77 -10.16 -3.15 -0.60
CA SER A 77 -9.16 -4.12 -0.14
C SER A 77 -8.77 -3.90 1.32
N VAL A 78 -8.69 -2.64 1.77
CA VAL A 78 -8.26 -2.25 3.11
C VAL A 78 -9.18 -2.72 4.24
N ARG A 79 -10.40 -3.17 3.90
CA ARG A 79 -11.30 -3.83 4.85
C ARG A 79 -10.80 -5.21 5.28
N THR A 80 -9.95 -5.83 4.47
CA THR A 80 -9.37 -7.16 4.72
C THR A 80 -7.95 -7.04 5.28
N SER A 81 -7.45 -8.10 5.93
CA SER A 81 -6.07 -8.16 6.43
C SER A 81 -5.03 -8.44 5.35
N ASN A 82 -5.43 -8.47 4.06
CA ASN A 82 -4.53 -8.78 2.96
C ASN A 82 -3.68 -7.54 2.58
N LEU A 83 -2.51 -7.45 3.21
CA LEU A 83 -1.55 -6.36 2.96
C LEU A 83 -0.92 -6.44 1.57
N GLU A 84 -0.75 -7.64 1.00
CA GLU A 84 -0.14 -7.82 -0.32
C GLU A 84 -1.00 -7.18 -1.41
N THR A 85 -2.33 -7.38 -1.36
CA THR A 85 -3.25 -6.77 -2.31
C THR A 85 -3.22 -5.25 -2.24
N SER A 86 -3.30 -4.67 -1.04
CA SER A 86 -3.21 -3.22 -0.86
C SER A 86 -1.88 -2.66 -1.35
N LEU A 87 -0.76 -3.33 -1.04
CA LEU A 87 0.57 -2.93 -1.51
C LEU A 87 0.68 -2.97 -3.03
N ARG A 88 0.13 -4.00 -3.68
CA ARG A 88 0.13 -4.13 -5.13
C ARG A 88 -0.67 -3.02 -5.81
N LEU A 89 -1.81 -2.65 -5.25
CA LEU A 89 -2.63 -1.55 -5.76
C LEU A 89 -1.91 -0.21 -5.60
N LEU A 90 -1.25 0.01 -4.45
CA LEU A 90 -0.42 1.19 -4.23
C LEU A 90 0.79 1.26 -5.18
N SER A 91 1.42 0.12 -5.52
CA SER A 91 2.52 0.09 -6.49
C SER A 91 2.07 0.30 -7.94
N GLN A 92 0.79 0.03 -8.24
CA GLN A 92 0.16 0.34 -9.52
C GLN A 92 -0.24 1.81 -9.67
N GLY A 93 -0.27 2.58 -8.56
CA GLY A 93 -0.61 4.00 -8.56
C GLY A 93 -1.93 4.36 -7.88
N ALA A 94 -2.49 3.47 -7.05
CA ALA A 94 -3.68 3.80 -6.27
C ALA A 94 -3.44 4.99 -5.34
N ASP A 95 -4.41 5.90 -5.29
CA ASP A 95 -4.37 7.05 -4.40
C ASP A 95 -4.78 6.64 -2.96
N PRO A 96 -3.89 6.74 -1.96
CA PRO A 96 -4.22 6.38 -0.58
C PRO A 96 -5.22 7.36 0.06
N ASN A 97 -5.30 8.59 -0.47
CA ASN A 97 -6.24 9.65 -0.06
C ASN A 97 -7.51 9.69 -0.92
N TYR A 98 -7.76 8.68 -1.75
CA TYR A 98 -8.92 8.63 -2.60
C TYR A 98 -10.22 8.78 -1.80
N PHE A 99 -11.07 9.72 -2.20
CA PHE A 99 -12.36 9.94 -1.56
C PHE A 99 -13.48 9.23 -2.34
N HIS A 100 -14.11 8.24 -1.71
CA HIS A 100 -15.18 7.48 -2.35
C HIS A 100 -16.52 8.20 -2.23
N LYS A 101 -16.96 8.89 -3.29
CA LYS A 101 -18.20 9.70 -3.29
C LYS A 101 -19.45 8.95 -2.83
N GLU A 102 -19.65 7.70 -3.22
CA GLU A 102 -20.85 6.94 -2.81
C GLU A 102 -20.83 6.48 -1.34
N LYS A 103 -19.63 6.25 -0.79
CA LYS A 103 -19.46 5.80 0.60
C LYS A 103 -19.08 6.93 1.55
N ASN A 104 -18.87 8.12 1.00
CA ASN A 104 -18.48 9.34 1.70
C ASN A 104 -17.27 9.15 2.62
N CYS A 105 -16.29 8.33 2.24
CA CYS A 105 -15.12 8.09 3.08
C CYS A 105 -13.85 7.74 2.28
N CYS A 106 -12.70 7.85 2.95
CA CYS A 106 -11.39 7.49 2.40
C CYS A 106 -10.98 6.06 2.82
N PRO A 107 -10.02 5.41 2.12
CA PRO A 107 -9.48 4.10 2.51
C PRO A 107 -9.07 4.03 3.98
N LEU A 108 -8.50 5.11 4.52
CA LEU A 108 -8.06 5.17 5.91
C LEU A 108 -9.22 5.06 6.92
N HIS A 109 -10.38 5.65 6.61
CA HIS A 109 -11.60 5.52 7.42
C HIS A 109 -12.08 4.06 7.45
N VAL A 110 -12.06 3.38 6.30
CA VAL A 110 -12.46 1.97 6.19
C VAL A 110 -11.51 1.07 6.97
N ALA A 111 -10.21 1.28 6.85
CA ALA A 111 -9.19 0.53 7.58
C ALA A 111 -9.34 0.70 9.10
N ALA A 112 -9.57 1.94 9.56
CA ALA A 112 -9.79 2.25 10.97
C ALA A 112 -11.08 1.60 11.50
N ARG A 113 -12.19 1.71 10.76
CA ARG A 113 -13.48 1.07 11.09
C ARG A 113 -13.37 -0.45 11.16
N ALA A 114 -12.57 -1.05 10.30
CA ALA A 114 -12.33 -2.49 10.28
C ALA A 114 -11.34 -2.95 11.37
N GLY A 115 -10.69 -2.02 12.10
CA GLY A 115 -9.67 -2.36 13.09
C GLY A 115 -8.37 -2.91 12.48
N GLN A 116 -8.11 -2.63 11.20
CA GLN A 116 -6.96 -3.16 10.47
C GLN A 116 -5.73 -2.27 10.68
N SER A 117 -5.11 -2.36 11.86
CA SER A 117 -3.94 -1.53 12.23
C SER A 117 -2.79 -1.62 11.21
N SER A 118 -2.51 -2.81 10.68
CA SER A 118 -1.46 -2.97 9.66
C SER A 118 -1.81 -2.33 8.31
N GLN A 119 -3.09 -2.26 7.95
CA GLN A 119 -3.52 -1.55 6.73
C GLN A 119 -3.42 -0.03 6.93
N VAL A 120 -3.77 0.46 8.12
CA VAL A 120 -3.60 1.88 8.50
C VAL A 120 -2.14 2.28 8.41
N GLU A 121 -1.24 1.48 9.00
CA GLU A 121 0.22 1.69 8.89
C GLU A 121 0.67 1.76 7.43
N LEU A 122 0.23 0.81 6.59
CA LEU A 122 0.60 0.77 5.18
C LEU A 122 0.13 2.01 4.41
N LEU A 123 -1.12 2.42 4.60
CA LEU A 123 -1.67 3.61 3.93
C LEU A 123 -0.93 4.88 4.35
N ILE A 124 -0.61 5.04 5.64
CA ILE A 124 0.14 6.20 6.15
C ILE A 124 1.55 6.26 5.57
N VAL A 125 2.25 5.12 5.47
CA VAL A 125 3.57 5.04 4.84
C VAL A 125 3.53 5.50 3.38
N TYR A 126 2.41 5.28 2.69
CA TYR A 126 2.18 5.73 1.32
C TYR A 126 1.63 7.17 1.22
N GLY A 127 1.50 7.90 2.33
CA GLY A 127 1.09 9.30 2.35
C GLY A 127 -0.41 9.53 2.59
N ALA A 128 -1.13 8.55 3.15
CA ALA A 128 -2.50 8.78 3.60
C ALA A 128 -2.54 9.82 4.73
N ASP A 129 -3.49 10.75 4.66
CA ASP A 129 -3.70 11.78 5.67
C ASP A 129 -4.58 11.24 6.82
N PRO A 130 -4.03 11.07 8.04
CA PRO A 130 -4.81 10.66 9.21
C PRO A 130 -5.78 11.74 9.72
N GLY A 131 -5.59 12.99 9.30
CA GLY A 131 -6.45 14.13 9.63
C GLY A 131 -7.62 14.34 8.66
N ALA A 132 -7.69 13.57 7.57
CA ALA A 132 -8.77 13.70 6.60
C ALA A 132 -10.13 13.52 7.27
N VAL A 133 -11.06 14.44 7.03
CA VAL A 133 -12.43 14.36 7.56
C VAL A 133 -13.39 13.85 6.48
N ASP A 134 -14.34 13.02 6.87
CA ASP A 134 -15.49 12.69 6.04
C ASP A 134 -16.51 13.84 6.00
N PRO A 135 -17.55 13.79 5.15
CA PRO A 135 -18.60 14.81 5.11
C PRO A 135 -19.40 14.95 6.41
N GLN A 136 -19.28 14.00 7.34
CA GLN A 136 -19.88 14.05 8.67
C GLN A 136 -18.96 14.75 9.68
N GLY A 137 -17.74 15.13 9.29
CA GLY A 137 -16.75 15.79 10.13
C GLY A 137 -15.91 14.83 10.99
N TYR A 138 -16.01 13.52 10.75
CA TYR A 138 -15.26 12.52 11.50
C TYR A 138 -13.94 12.19 10.81
N THR A 139 -12.88 12.08 11.61
CA THR A 139 -11.56 11.58 11.17
C THR A 139 -11.50 10.05 11.25
N PRO A 140 -10.56 9.37 10.57
CA PRO A 140 -10.35 7.93 10.69
C PRO A 140 -10.21 7.48 12.15
N ALA A 141 -9.60 8.30 13.00
CA ALA A 141 -9.44 8.01 14.42
C ALA A 141 -10.78 7.85 15.15
N HIS A 142 -11.82 8.61 14.78
CA HIS A 142 -13.17 8.49 15.35
C HIS A 142 -13.80 7.13 15.04
N TYR A 143 -13.46 6.54 13.90
CA TYR A 143 -13.93 5.21 13.50
C TYR A 143 -13.08 4.07 14.02
N SER A 144 -11.91 4.37 14.61
CA SER A 144 -11.05 3.34 15.16
C SER A 144 -11.80 2.58 16.25
N ARG A 145 -11.80 1.24 16.15
CA ARG A 145 -12.42 0.39 17.15
C ARG A 145 -11.59 0.49 18.42
N SER A 146 -11.98 1.41 19.30
CA SER A 146 -11.38 1.60 20.62
C SER A 146 -11.28 0.27 21.36
N PRO A 147 -10.15 -0.08 21.99
CA PRO A 147 -10.19 -0.94 23.16
C PRO A 147 -10.70 -0.12 24.36
N LEU A 148 -12.00 0.19 24.42
CA LEU A 148 -12.70 0.78 25.60
C LEU A 148 -12.10 2.11 26.13
N PRO A 149 -12.76 2.81 27.09
CA PRO A 149 -12.79 4.27 27.10
C PRO A 149 -11.53 4.86 27.69
N VAL A 150 -10.78 5.62 26.89
CA VAL A 150 -9.99 6.72 27.43
C VAL A 150 -10.94 7.91 27.52
N GLN A 151 -11.49 8.15 28.72
CA GLN A 151 -12.05 9.45 29.04
C GLN A 151 -10.95 10.49 28.85
N PHE A 152 -10.89 11.11 27.67
CA PHE A 152 -10.34 12.44 27.53
C PHE A 152 -11.36 13.43 28.08
N THR A 153 -11.62 13.37 29.39
CA THR A 153 -12.14 14.54 30.11
C THR A 153 -10.97 15.51 30.22
N ILE A 154 -10.94 16.39 29.23
CA ILE A 154 -10.28 17.69 29.26
C ILE A 154 -10.83 18.42 30.50
N GLU A 155 -10.14 18.31 31.64
CA GLU A 155 -10.36 19.22 32.76
C GLU A 155 -9.83 20.60 32.33
N PRO A 156 -10.68 21.64 32.20
CA PRO A 156 -10.19 22.99 31.98
C PRO A 156 -9.50 23.45 33.27
N CYS A 157 -8.21 23.80 33.16
CA CYS A 157 -7.52 24.54 34.23
C CYS A 157 -8.30 25.84 34.52
N VAL A 158 -8.86 25.93 35.72
CA VAL A 158 -9.31 27.17 36.35
C VAL A 158 -8.50 27.34 37.63
#